data_AF-A0A9X0AAJ2-F1
#
_entry.id   AF-A0A9X0AAJ2-F1
#
_cell.length_a   1.000
_cell.length_b   1.000
_cell.length_c   1.000
_cell.angle_alpha   90.00
_cell.angle_beta   90.00
_cell.angle_gamma   90.00
#
_symmetry.space_group_name_H-M   'P 1'
#
loop_
_entity.id
_entity.type
_entity.pdbx_description
1 polymer ?
#
loop_
_entity_poly.entity_id
_entity_poly.type
_entity_poly.pdbx_seq_one_letter_code
_entity_poly.pdbx_strand_id
1 'polypeptide(L)'
;MICWPYPLLMNAFNNVNMAASCIITSVEFARELGIPEDKWIYPLGGAGMREKDNFWERTNFYSSEALEKSLDSALDVSGLKTEDIDLFDLYSCFPIVPKMAAHHLKIPFLDPPKPITLLGGLTSFGGAGNNYSLHAITEMTRQLRSKRTQANNHKDGRAFNGLILANGGVLTYQHVICLSTQPRSDGKTYQDGNPCPNVVQSVPGDFSDIVGSEGVGTGVWEGIIETYTVQFSRTNEPGIGFIVGRLKQTGQRFVANVGDEKTLRSLVKETGEEVIGKCGWVWKEENGTRNLFGFEKKANL
;
A
#
# COMPACT_ATOMS: atom_id res chain seq x y z
N MET A 1 1.51 11.18 -18.98
CA MET A 1 1.99 10.93 -17.61
C MET A 1 1.08 11.67 -16.64
N ILE A 2 0.82 11.14 -15.44
CA ILE A 2 0.04 11.86 -14.40
C ILE A 2 1.00 12.41 -13.35
N CYS A 3 1.63 11.52 -12.60
CA CYS A 3 2.78 11.82 -11.77
C CYS A 3 3.85 10.78 -12.06
N TRP A 4 5.09 11.19 -12.28
CA TRP A 4 6.21 10.26 -12.47
C TRP A 4 6.32 9.30 -11.26
N PRO A 5 6.42 7.97 -11.46
CA PRO A 5 6.60 7.27 -12.75
C PRO A 5 5.31 6.69 -13.35
N TYR A 6 4.12 7.03 -12.83
CA TYR A 6 2.86 6.38 -13.16
C TYR A 6 2.09 7.07 -14.30
N PRO A 7 2.02 6.47 -15.50
CA PRO A 7 1.11 6.92 -16.55
C PRO A 7 -0.35 6.68 -16.15
N LEU A 8 -1.30 7.25 -16.91
CA LEU A 8 -2.73 7.21 -16.60
C LEU A 8 -3.24 5.80 -16.24
N LEU A 9 -2.87 4.78 -17.03
CA LEU A 9 -3.30 3.39 -16.82
C LEU A 9 -2.58 2.64 -15.68
N MET A 10 -1.76 3.33 -14.88
CA MET A 10 -1.22 2.82 -13.61
C MET A 10 -1.85 3.51 -12.39
N ASN A 11 -2.95 4.23 -12.59
CA ASN A 11 -3.71 4.89 -11.53
C ASN A 11 -5.11 4.28 -11.44
N ALA A 12 -5.75 4.40 -10.28
CA ALA A 12 -7.15 4.01 -10.11
C ALA A 12 -8.11 4.92 -10.90
N PHE A 13 -9.24 4.36 -11.32
CA PHE A 13 -10.38 5.12 -11.83
C PHE A 13 -11.55 5.03 -10.86
N ASN A 14 -11.92 6.14 -10.26
CA ASN A 14 -12.89 6.18 -9.16
C ASN A 14 -14.30 6.66 -9.56
N ASN A 15 -14.53 6.96 -10.83
CA ASN A 15 -15.83 7.42 -11.33
C ASN A 15 -16.75 6.23 -11.62
N VAL A 16 -17.34 5.65 -10.57
CA VAL A 16 -18.19 4.46 -10.64
C VAL A 16 -19.39 4.55 -9.70
N ASN A 17 -20.48 3.85 -10.05
CA ASN A 17 -21.66 3.67 -9.20
C ASN A 17 -21.79 2.19 -8.85
N MET A 18 -21.52 1.83 -7.60
CA MET A 18 -21.43 0.44 -7.16
C MET A 18 -21.64 0.32 -5.65
N ALA A 19 -22.15 -0.83 -5.23
CA ALA A 19 -22.37 -1.15 -3.81
C ALA A 19 -22.04 -2.62 -3.54
N ALA A 20 -21.56 -2.90 -2.34
CA ALA A 20 -21.34 -4.24 -1.83
C ALA A 20 -21.85 -4.32 -0.39
N SER A 21 -22.29 -5.50 0.01
CA SER A 21 -22.72 -5.79 1.38
C SER A 21 -22.24 -7.18 1.79
N CYS A 22 -22.08 -7.35 3.09
CA CYS A 22 -21.66 -8.59 3.74
C CYS A 22 -22.61 -8.84 4.92
N ILE A 23 -23.07 -10.07 5.06
CA ILE A 23 -23.87 -10.52 6.22
C ILE A 23 -22.98 -11.47 7.02
N ILE A 24 -22.77 -11.13 8.28
CA ILE A 24 -22.00 -11.93 9.23
C ILE A 24 -22.96 -12.41 10.31
N THR A 25 -22.81 -13.67 10.73
CA THR A 25 -23.62 -14.25 11.78
C THR A 25 -22.88 -15.38 12.48
N SER A 26 -23.37 -15.83 13.64
CA SER A 26 -22.86 -17.02 14.31
C SER A 26 -23.31 -18.27 13.55
N VAL A 27 -22.56 -19.36 13.73
CA VAL A 27 -22.94 -20.68 13.19
C VAL A 27 -24.27 -21.15 13.76
N GLU A 28 -24.53 -20.89 15.04
CA GLU A 28 -25.79 -21.20 15.72
C GLU A 28 -26.97 -20.51 15.02
N PHE A 29 -26.90 -19.20 14.84
CA PHE A 29 -27.99 -18.45 14.20
C PHE A 29 -28.14 -18.78 12.71
N ALA A 30 -27.04 -19.09 12.01
CA ALA A 30 -27.12 -19.59 10.63
C ALA A 30 -27.88 -20.91 10.52
N ARG A 31 -27.73 -21.81 11.50
CA ARG A 31 -28.49 -23.07 11.58
C ARG A 31 -29.96 -22.83 11.89
N GLU A 32 -30.26 -21.94 12.84
CA GLU A 32 -31.64 -21.56 13.17
C GLU A 32 -32.39 -20.99 11.96
N LEU A 33 -31.71 -20.16 11.15
CA LEU A 33 -32.26 -19.62 9.91
C LEU A 33 -32.29 -20.62 8.74
N GLY A 34 -31.79 -21.85 8.94
CA GLY A 34 -31.72 -22.88 7.90
C GLY A 34 -30.80 -22.53 6.73
N ILE A 35 -29.76 -21.71 6.96
CA ILE A 35 -28.79 -21.34 5.93
C ILE A 35 -27.91 -22.56 5.63
N PRO A 36 -27.88 -23.08 4.39
CA PRO A 36 -27.05 -24.23 4.04
C PRO A 36 -25.56 -24.02 4.34
N GLU A 37 -24.90 -25.02 4.94
CA GLU A 37 -23.49 -24.96 5.37
C GLU A 37 -22.52 -24.82 4.19
N ASP A 38 -22.89 -25.31 3.01
CA ASP A 38 -22.18 -25.09 1.74
C ASP A 38 -22.20 -23.63 1.26
N LYS A 39 -22.93 -22.74 1.94
CA LYS A 39 -22.84 -21.28 1.76
C LYS A 39 -21.96 -20.62 2.81
N TRP A 40 -21.55 -21.28 3.88
CA TRP A 40 -20.79 -20.62 4.93
C TRP A 40 -19.33 -20.42 4.50
N ILE A 41 -18.77 -19.26 4.86
CA ILE A 41 -17.35 -18.92 4.71
C ILE A 41 -16.91 -18.34 6.04
N TYR A 42 -15.79 -18.81 6.55
CA TYR A 42 -15.32 -18.51 7.89
C TYR A 42 -14.18 -17.50 7.83
N PRO A 43 -14.26 -16.38 8.58
CA PRO A 43 -13.13 -15.46 8.74
C PRO A 43 -12.17 -16.04 9.76
N LEU A 44 -11.15 -16.79 9.31
CA LEU A 44 -10.22 -17.50 10.19
C LEU A 44 -9.48 -16.55 11.14
N GLY A 45 -9.12 -15.37 10.64
CA GLY A 45 -8.43 -14.33 11.38
C GLY A 45 -8.02 -13.17 10.48
N GLY A 46 -7.49 -12.14 11.11
CA GLY A 46 -7.05 -10.93 10.44
C GLY A 46 -6.25 -10.03 11.35
N ALA A 47 -5.48 -9.12 10.76
CA ALA A 47 -4.64 -8.21 11.49
C ALA A 47 -4.59 -6.87 10.78
N GLY A 48 -4.35 -5.80 11.54
CA GLY A 48 -4.19 -4.48 10.98
C GLY A 48 -3.20 -3.63 11.74
N MET A 49 -2.47 -2.81 11.01
CA MET A 49 -1.49 -1.90 11.56
C MET A 49 -1.46 -0.64 10.70
N ARG A 50 -1.02 0.47 11.28
CA ARG A 50 -0.79 1.70 10.52
C ARG A 50 0.64 2.20 10.61
N GLU A 51 1.13 2.74 9.51
CA GLU A 51 2.34 3.56 9.46
C GLU A 51 2.10 4.91 10.14
N LYS A 52 3.17 5.68 10.32
CA LYS A 52 3.07 7.09 10.66
C LYS A 52 2.26 7.86 9.61
N ASP A 53 1.44 8.80 10.09
CA ASP A 53 0.50 9.57 9.26
C ASP A 53 1.27 10.42 8.24
N ASN A 54 2.32 11.11 8.69
CA ASN A 54 3.25 11.82 7.83
C ASN A 54 4.24 10.85 7.18
N PHE A 55 4.14 10.63 5.87
CA PHE A 55 4.96 9.63 5.20
C PHE A 55 6.47 9.90 5.30
N TRP A 56 6.88 11.17 5.37
CA TRP A 56 8.28 11.57 5.52
C TRP A 56 8.87 11.25 6.91
N GLU A 57 8.05 10.89 7.90
CA GLU A 57 8.51 10.40 9.22
C GLU A 57 8.81 8.89 9.23
N ARG A 58 8.52 8.18 8.14
CA ARG A 58 8.74 6.73 8.03
C ARG A 58 10.20 6.42 7.78
N THR A 59 10.66 5.25 8.18
CA THR A 59 12.08 4.87 8.09
C THR A 59 12.64 5.00 6.68
N ASN A 60 11.91 4.50 5.68
CA ASN A 60 12.27 4.56 4.26
C ASN A 60 10.99 4.67 3.38
N PHE A 61 11.14 4.61 2.06
CA PHE A 61 10.04 4.72 1.09
C PHE A 61 9.88 3.49 0.18
N TYR A 62 10.53 2.38 0.50
CA TYR A 62 10.51 1.14 -0.29
C TYR A 62 10.00 -0.08 0.48
N SER A 63 9.82 0.02 1.80
CA SER A 63 9.24 -1.01 2.67
C SER A 63 8.12 -0.42 3.53
N SER A 64 7.28 -1.29 4.11
CA SER A 64 6.22 -0.87 5.04
C SER A 64 6.06 -1.92 6.12
N GLU A 65 6.49 -1.58 7.33
CA GLU A 65 6.36 -2.46 8.49
C GLU A 65 4.89 -2.76 8.79
N ALA A 66 4.00 -1.77 8.62
CA ALA A 66 2.58 -1.97 8.82
C ALA A 66 2.01 -3.04 7.87
N LEU A 67 2.44 -3.02 6.60
CA LEU A 67 2.01 -3.98 5.59
C LEU A 67 2.54 -5.37 5.89
N GLU A 68 3.85 -5.47 6.14
CA GLU A 68 4.55 -6.73 6.38
C GLU A 68 4.02 -7.43 7.64
N LYS A 69 3.94 -6.70 8.77
CA LYS A 69 3.42 -7.24 10.03
C LYS A 69 1.93 -7.60 9.98
N SER A 70 1.12 -6.83 9.26
CA SER A 70 -0.31 -7.16 9.09
C SER A 70 -0.49 -8.46 8.30
N LEU A 71 0.33 -8.70 7.27
CA LEU A 71 0.31 -9.96 6.51
C LEU A 71 0.77 -11.14 7.37
N ASP A 72 1.91 -10.99 8.05
CA ASP A 72 2.48 -12.06 8.89
C ASP A 72 1.53 -12.42 10.03
N SER A 73 1.01 -11.41 10.73
CA SER A 73 0.11 -11.62 11.87
C SER A 73 -1.22 -12.21 11.42
N ALA A 74 -1.78 -11.78 10.28
CA ALA A 74 -3.03 -12.34 9.78
C ALA A 74 -2.88 -13.81 9.35
N LEU A 75 -1.75 -14.19 8.75
CA LEU A 75 -1.44 -15.58 8.43
C LEU A 75 -1.24 -16.42 9.70
N ASP A 76 -0.43 -15.94 10.65
CA ASP A 76 -0.15 -16.63 11.92
C ASP A 76 -1.41 -16.86 12.75
N VAL A 77 -2.21 -15.81 13.00
CA VAL A 77 -3.45 -15.97 13.77
C VAL A 77 -4.44 -16.87 13.04
N SER A 78 -4.42 -16.93 11.71
CA SER A 78 -5.29 -17.84 10.93
C SER A 78 -4.77 -19.27 10.88
N GLY A 79 -3.56 -19.54 11.37
CA GLY A 79 -2.91 -20.86 11.27
C GLY A 79 -2.55 -21.23 9.83
N LEU A 80 -2.29 -20.25 8.98
CA LEU A 80 -2.01 -20.43 7.55
C LEU A 80 -0.60 -19.95 7.21
N LYS A 81 -0.05 -20.48 6.12
CA LYS A 81 1.10 -19.93 5.41
C LYS A 81 0.67 -19.40 4.05
N THR A 82 1.53 -18.61 3.41
CA THR A 82 1.28 -18.10 2.06
C THR A 82 0.96 -19.22 1.05
N GLU A 83 1.63 -20.37 1.16
CA GLU A 83 1.43 -21.53 0.27
C GLU A 83 0.02 -22.13 0.37
N ASP A 84 -0.64 -21.98 1.52
CA ASP A 84 -1.98 -22.48 1.80
C ASP A 84 -3.10 -21.60 1.21
N ILE A 85 -2.75 -20.40 0.70
CA ILE A 85 -3.72 -19.45 0.14
C ILE A 85 -3.98 -19.77 -1.32
N ASP A 86 -5.23 -20.11 -1.67
CA ASP A 86 -5.65 -20.43 -3.03
C ASP A 86 -6.03 -19.21 -3.86
N LEU A 87 -6.47 -18.13 -3.20
CA LEU A 87 -6.99 -16.92 -3.81
C LEU A 87 -6.45 -15.67 -3.11
N PHE A 88 -6.01 -14.68 -3.89
CA PHE A 88 -5.51 -13.41 -3.36
C PHE A 88 -6.30 -12.24 -3.93
N ASP A 89 -6.58 -11.25 -3.08
CA ASP A 89 -6.83 -9.88 -3.54
C ASP A 89 -5.93 -8.90 -2.78
N LEU A 90 -4.92 -8.38 -3.48
CA LEU A 90 -4.03 -7.34 -2.97
C LEU A 90 -4.50 -5.98 -3.50
N TYR A 91 -4.92 -5.09 -2.59
CA TYR A 91 -5.40 -3.76 -2.94
C TYR A 91 -4.42 -3.01 -3.85
N SER A 92 -4.91 -2.36 -4.90
CA SER A 92 -4.07 -1.90 -6.03
C SER A 92 -4.51 -0.56 -6.64
N CYS A 93 -4.73 0.48 -5.80
CA CYS A 93 -4.98 1.85 -6.30
C CYS A 93 -3.79 2.38 -7.12
N PHE A 94 -2.60 1.98 -6.69
CA PHE A 94 -1.33 2.19 -7.39
C PHE A 94 -0.52 0.88 -7.37
N PRO A 95 0.45 0.69 -8.29
CA PRO A 95 1.22 -0.54 -8.39
C PRO A 95 2.07 -0.88 -7.15
N ILE A 96 2.34 0.08 -6.27
CA ILE A 96 3.26 -0.08 -5.13
C ILE A 96 2.76 -1.11 -4.10
N VAL A 97 1.49 -1.05 -3.70
CA VAL A 97 0.92 -1.96 -2.67
C VAL A 97 1.03 -3.44 -3.08
N PRO A 98 0.52 -3.87 -4.26
CA PRO A 98 0.61 -5.28 -4.64
C PRO A 98 2.05 -5.73 -4.87
N LYS A 99 2.96 -4.84 -5.31
CA LYS A 99 4.40 -5.16 -5.43
C LYS A 99 5.04 -5.44 -4.07
N MET A 100 4.79 -4.58 -3.08
CA MET A 100 5.34 -4.75 -1.73
C MET A 100 4.78 -6.00 -1.06
N ALA A 101 3.47 -6.23 -1.17
CA ALA A 101 2.85 -7.43 -0.63
C ALA A 101 3.33 -8.72 -1.32
N ALA A 102 3.43 -8.74 -2.66
CA ALA A 102 3.98 -9.89 -3.38
C ALA A 102 5.44 -10.16 -3.00
N HIS A 103 6.27 -9.12 -2.89
CA HIS A 103 7.66 -9.25 -2.44
C HIS A 103 7.75 -9.85 -1.02
N HIS A 104 6.98 -9.33 -0.07
CA HIS A 104 6.94 -9.83 1.31
C HIS A 104 6.47 -11.28 1.39
N LEU A 105 5.38 -11.60 0.69
CA LEU A 105 4.82 -12.95 0.61
C LEU A 105 5.64 -13.90 -0.27
N LYS A 106 6.73 -13.43 -0.89
CA LYS A 106 7.59 -14.19 -1.81
C LYS A 106 6.84 -14.77 -3.01
N ILE A 107 5.82 -14.04 -3.48
CA ILE A 107 5.07 -14.35 -4.69
C ILE A 107 5.83 -13.74 -5.89
N PRO A 108 6.20 -14.54 -6.92
CA PRO A 108 6.84 -14.02 -8.12
C PRO A 108 5.96 -12.96 -8.79
N PHE A 109 6.45 -11.72 -8.90
CA PHE A 109 5.62 -10.61 -9.33
C PHE A 109 5.28 -10.62 -10.83
N LEU A 110 6.24 -11.03 -11.69
CA LEU A 110 6.07 -11.01 -13.15
C LEU A 110 5.25 -12.18 -13.69
N ASP A 111 5.29 -13.31 -13.00
CA ASP A 111 4.58 -14.53 -13.36
C ASP A 111 4.11 -15.25 -12.09
N PRO A 112 3.11 -14.70 -11.40
CA PRO A 112 2.64 -15.29 -10.15
C PRO A 112 1.91 -16.60 -10.46
N PRO A 113 2.15 -17.68 -9.70
CA PRO A 113 1.50 -18.98 -9.94
C PRO A 113 -0.02 -18.94 -9.73
N LYS A 114 -0.53 -17.91 -9.04
CA LYS A 114 -1.93 -17.63 -8.79
C LYS A 114 -2.18 -16.14 -9.04
N PRO A 115 -3.33 -15.72 -9.60
CA PRO A 115 -3.68 -14.31 -9.70
C PRO A 115 -3.63 -13.61 -8.33
N ILE A 116 -3.11 -12.38 -8.29
CA ILE A 116 -3.00 -11.56 -7.06
C ILE A 116 -4.15 -10.56 -6.88
N THR A 117 -5.17 -10.64 -7.74
CA THR A 117 -6.42 -9.90 -7.64
C THR A 117 -7.58 -10.75 -8.12
N LEU A 118 -8.75 -10.55 -7.51
CA LEU A 118 -10.00 -11.17 -7.91
C LEU A 118 -10.82 -10.30 -8.87
N LEU A 119 -10.69 -8.98 -8.75
CA LEU A 119 -11.53 -8.01 -9.45
C LEU A 119 -10.84 -7.36 -10.65
N GLY A 120 -9.52 -7.52 -10.77
CA GLY A 120 -8.70 -6.84 -11.78
C GLY A 120 -8.09 -5.51 -11.30
N GLY A 121 -8.18 -5.22 -9.99
CA GLY A 121 -7.63 -4.02 -9.35
C GLY A 121 -8.41 -2.72 -9.63
N LEU A 122 -8.05 -1.65 -8.93
CA LEU A 122 -8.81 -0.38 -8.96
C LEU A 122 -8.71 0.37 -10.30
N THR A 123 -7.69 0.09 -11.11
CA THR A 123 -7.60 0.62 -12.49
C THR A 123 -8.65 0.00 -13.40
N SER A 124 -8.97 -1.29 -13.27
CA SER A 124 -9.85 -1.99 -14.20
C SER A 124 -11.28 -2.12 -13.68
N PHE A 125 -11.43 -2.54 -12.42
CA PHE A 125 -12.74 -2.72 -11.78
C PHE A 125 -13.46 -1.39 -11.52
N GLY A 126 -12.67 -0.35 -11.34
CA GLY A 126 -13.11 0.92 -10.78
C GLY A 126 -13.11 0.88 -9.25
N GLY A 127 -12.67 1.97 -8.64
CA GLY A 127 -12.44 2.02 -7.21
C GLY A 127 -13.33 3.04 -6.54
N ALA A 128 -14.28 2.62 -5.71
CA ALA A 128 -14.94 3.50 -4.73
C ALA A 128 -13.98 4.06 -3.65
N GLY A 129 -12.65 4.01 -3.88
CA GLY A 129 -11.53 4.34 -2.99
C GLY A 129 -11.57 3.55 -1.69
N ASN A 130 -12.54 3.91 -0.87
CA ASN A 130 -12.85 3.42 0.45
C ASN A 130 -13.54 2.03 0.45
N ASN A 131 -14.45 1.74 -0.49
CA ASN A 131 -15.26 0.51 -0.45
C ASN A 131 -14.76 -0.65 -1.35
N TYR A 132 -13.62 -0.50 -2.05
CA TYR A 132 -13.13 -1.54 -2.97
C TYR A 132 -12.95 -2.90 -2.29
N SER A 133 -12.31 -2.93 -1.10
CA SER A 133 -12.02 -4.20 -0.42
C SER A 133 -13.27 -4.96 0.03
N LEU A 134 -14.40 -4.27 0.23
CA LEU A 134 -15.66 -4.96 0.50
C LEU A 134 -16.16 -5.73 -0.74
N HIS A 135 -15.99 -5.17 -1.95
CA HIS A 135 -16.24 -5.91 -3.19
C HIS A 135 -15.32 -7.12 -3.30
N ALA A 136 -14.04 -6.98 -2.95
CA ALA A 136 -13.09 -8.09 -2.94
C ALA A 136 -13.52 -9.19 -1.97
N ILE A 137 -14.03 -8.84 -0.77
CA ILE A 137 -14.61 -9.81 0.19
C ILE A 137 -15.81 -10.55 -0.43
N THR A 138 -16.71 -9.83 -1.11
CA THR A 138 -17.86 -10.50 -1.75
C THR A 138 -17.43 -11.46 -2.85
N GLU A 139 -16.44 -11.09 -3.65
CA GLU A 139 -15.95 -11.93 -4.75
C GLU A 139 -15.16 -13.13 -4.23
N MET A 140 -14.29 -12.92 -3.23
CA MET A 140 -13.58 -13.99 -2.53
C MET A 140 -14.56 -15.03 -2.00
N THR A 141 -15.64 -14.58 -1.36
CA THR A 141 -16.69 -15.44 -0.83
C THR A 141 -17.34 -16.29 -1.93
N ARG A 142 -17.63 -15.70 -3.11
CA ARG A 142 -18.22 -16.43 -4.25
C ARG A 142 -17.24 -17.46 -4.81
N GLN A 143 -15.98 -17.09 -5.02
CA GLN A 143 -14.98 -17.99 -5.58
C GLN A 143 -14.63 -19.14 -4.64
N LEU A 144 -14.51 -18.89 -3.34
CA LEU A 144 -14.31 -19.95 -2.34
C LEU A 144 -15.46 -20.96 -2.32
N ARG A 145 -16.72 -20.49 -2.35
CA ARG A 145 -17.91 -21.37 -2.46
C ARG A 145 -17.89 -22.18 -3.75
N SER A 146 -17.53 -21.56 -4.87
CA SER A 146 -17.43 -22.23 -6.17
C SER A 146 -16.37 -23.33 -6.16
N LYS A 147 -15.17 -23.03 -5.65
CA LYS A 147 -14.08 -24.02 -5.47
C LYS A 147 -14.50 -25.19 -4.59
N ARG A 148 -15.14 -24.92 -3.44
CA ARG A 148 -15.70 -25.98 -2.58
C ARG A 148 -16.69 -26.87 -3.34
N THR A 149 -17.60 -26.28 -4.11
CA THR A 149 -18.62 -27.04 -4.86
C THR A 149 -17.97 -27.94 -5.92
N GLN A 150 -17.00 -27.41 -6.66
CA GLN A 150 -16.25 -28.17 -7.66
C GLN A 150 -15.45 -29.31 -7.03
N ALA A 151 -14.85 -29.08 -5.86
CA ALA A 151 -14.12 -30.09 -5.11
C ALA A 151 -15.02 -31.12 -4.41
N ASN A 152 -16.23 -30.78 -4.00
CA ASN A 152 -17.18 -31.73 -3.40
C ASN A 152 -17.73 -32.76 -4.39
N ASN A 153 -17.63 -32.50 -5.70
CA ASN A 153 -17.77 -33.55 -6.72
C ASN A 153 -16.58 -34.53 -6.74
N HIS A 154 -15.52 -34.23 -5.99
CA HIS A 154 -14.28 -34.98 -5.83
C HIS A 154 -13.90 -35.12 -4.34
N LYS A 155 -14.71 -35.80 -3.50
CA LYS A 155 -14.44 -36.46 -2.17
C LYS A 155 -13.34 -35.99 -1.18
N ASP A 156 -12.57 -34.94 -1.41
CA ASP A 156 -11.23 -34.78 -0.81
C ASP A 156 -11.23 -33.95 0.48
N GLY A 157 -12.38 -33.43 0.91
CA GLY A 157 -12.52 -32.73 2.19
C GLY A 157 -11.57 -31.54 2.39
N ARG A 158 -10.98 -31.02 1.32
CA ARG A 158 -9.96 -29.96 1.34
C ARG A 158 -10.58 -28.59 1.65
N ALA A 159 -9.91 -27.82 2.50
CA ALA A 159 -10.22 -26.40 2.70
C ALA A 159 -9.63 -25.56 1.56
N PHE A 160 -10.37 -24.55 1.11
CA PHE A 160 -9.86 -23.49 0.24
C PHE A 160 -9.75 -22.20 1.04
N ASN A 161 -8.61 -21.53 0.91
CA ASN A 161 -8.31 -20.32 1.68
C ASN A 161 -8.09 -19.12 0.76
N GLY A 162 -8.54 -17.96 1.22
CA GLY A 162 -8.40 -16.68 0.54
C GLY A 162 -7.75 -15.64 1.44
N LEU A 163 -6.89 -14.79 0.89
CA LEU A 163 -6.28 -13.66 1.59
C LEU A 163 -6.64 -12.35 0.89
N ILE A 164 -7.10 -11.38 1.67
CA ILE A 164 -7.37 -10.02 1.19
C ILE A 164 -6.52 -9.04 1.98
N LEU A 165 -5.75 -8.20 1.28
CA LEU A 165 -5.06 -7.05 1.84
C LEU A 165 -5.81 -5.78 1.43
N ALA A 166 -6.33 -5.05 2.41
CA ALA A 166 -6.92 -3.73 2.26
C ALA A 166 -5.93 -2.64 2.67
N ASN A 167 -5.78 -1.63 1.82
CA ASN A 167 -4.89 -0.49 2.04
C ASN A 167 -5.68 0.83 2.10
N GLY A 168 -5.33 1.71 3.02
CA GLY A 168 -5.89 3.05 3.16
C GLY A 168 -4.83 4.15 3.23
N GLY A 169 -5.17 5.35 2.74
CA GLY A 169 -4.28 6.52 2.75
C GLY A 169 -3.06 6.35 1.83
N VAL A 170 -1.95 7.00 2.20
CA VAL A 170 -0.67 6.93 1.48
C VAL A 170 0.16 5.76 1.99
N LEU A 171 -0.32 4.52 1.78
CA LEU A 171 0.21 3.32 2.42
C LEU A 171 0.07 3.31 3.96
N THR A 172 -0.80 4.17 4.51
CA THR A 172 -0.86 4.43 5.95
C THR A 172 -1.53 3.29 6.71
N TYR A 173 -2.66 2.78 6.25
CA TYR A 173 -3.45 1.78 6.97
C TYR A 173 -3.43 0.46 6.21
N GLN A 174 -3.10 -0.64 6.89
CA GLN A 174 -3.07 -1.97 6.30
C GLN A 174 -3.94 -2.89 7.14
N HIS A 175 -4.86 -3.60 6.48
CA HIS A 175 -5.73 -4.59 7.13
C HIS A 175 -5.80 -5.83 6.26
N VAL A 176 -5.58 -6.98 6.87
CA VAL A 176 -5.57 -8.28 6.19
C VAL A 176 -6.63 -9.17 6.84
N ILE A 177 -7.34 -9.93 6.01
CA ILE A 177 -8.26 -10.98 6.47
C ILE A 177 -8.04 -12.26 5.68
N CYS A 178 -8.01 -13.39 6.39
CA CYS A 178 -8.03 -14.71 5.78
C CYS A 178 -9.42 -15.33 5.89
N LEU A 179 -9.97 -15.79 4.77
CA LEU A 179 -11.27 -16.45 4.67
C LEU A 179 -11.07 -17.92 4.27
N SER A 180 -11.91 -18.81 4.78
CA SER A 180 -11.85 -20.23 4.43
C SER A 180 -13.22 -20.87 4.24
N THR A 181 -13.25 -21.94 3.45
CA THR A 181 -14.43 -22.80 3.29
C THR A 181 -14.67 -23.72 4.48
N GLN A 182 -13.72 -23.80 5.42
CA GLN A 182 -13.82 -24.57 6.66
C GLN A 182 -13.62 -23.68 7.88
N PRO A 183 -14.20 -24.02 9.04
CA PRO A 183 -13.86 -23.36 10.28
C PRO A 183 -12.39 -23.65 10.64
N ARG A 184 -11.86 -22.91 11.62
CA ARG A 184 -10.54 -23.21 12.19
C ARG A 184 -10.44 -24.68 12.60
N SER A 185 -9.35 -25.34 12.20
CA SER A 185 -9.06 -26.74 12.53
C SER A 185 -8.14 -26.91 13.74
N ASP A 186 -7.58 -25.81 14.27
CA ASP A 186 -6.56 -25.81 15.32
C ASP A 186 -7.12 -25.78 16.75
N GLY A 187 -8.44 -25.80 16.91
CA GLY A 187 -9.12 -25.79 18.20
C GLY A 187 -8.98 -24.47 18.98
N LYS A 188 -8.36 -23.44 18.41
CA LYS A 188 -8.27 -22.12 19.03
C LYS A 188 -9.59 -21.37 18.88
N THR A 189 -9.85 -20.46 19.81
CA THR A 189 -10.94 -19.49 19.65
C THR A 189 -10.62 -18.53 18.51
N TYR A 190 -11.66 -18.03 17.84
CA TYR A 190 -11.49 -16.90 16.94
C TYR A 190 -10.93 -15.70 17.71
N GLN A 191 -10.15 -14.87 17.03
CA GLN A 191 -9.52 -13.70 17.64
C GLN A 191 -10.57 -12.76 18.24
N ASP A 192 -10.24 -12.19 19.40
CA ASP A 192 -10.97 -11.08 20.00
C ASP A 192 -10.13 -9.81 19.84
N GLY A 193 -10.43 -9.04 18.80
CA GLY A 193 -9.71 -7.81 18.45
C GLY A 193 -8.52 -8.00 17.49
N ASN A 194 -7.70 -6.95 17.42
CA ASN A 194 -6.54 -6.85 16.52
C ASN A 194 -5.28 -7.39 17.23
N PRO A 195 -4.56 -8.38 16.66
CA PRO A 195 -3.35 -8.93 17.28
C PRO A 195 -2.13 -8.00 17.19
N CYS A 196 -2.15 -7.01 16.31
CA CYS A 196 -1.05 -6.06 16.13
C CYS A 196 -1.21 -4.80 16.99
N PRO A 197 -0.12 -4.11 17.35
CA PRO A 197 -0.19 -2.72 17.77
C PRO A 197 -0.88 -1.86 16.71
N ASN A 198 -1.58 -0.81 17.14
CA ASN A 198 -2.28 0.06 16.19
C ASN A 198 -1.32 0.79 15.23
N VAL A 199 -0.15 1.23 15.71
CA VAL A 199 0.82 2.03 14.96
C VAL A 199 2.19 1.39 15.01
N VAL A 200 2.95 1.49 13.92
CA VAL A 200 4.36 1.12 13.84
C VAL A 200 5.16 1.82 14.95
N GLN A 201 5.87 1.02 15.74
CA GLN A 201 6.67 1.49 16.87
C GLN A 201 8.14 1.70 16.51
N SER A 202 8.58 1.27 15.32
CA SER A 202 9.95 1.52 14.90
C SER A 202 10.21 3.02 14.80
N VAL A 203 11.29 3.42 15.46
CA VAL A 203 11.78 4.79 15.42
C VAL A 203 12.76 4.87 14.26
N PRO A 204 12.62 5.81 13.31
CA PRO A 204 13.70 6.15 12.41
C PRO A 204 14.88 6.59 13.30
N GLY A 205 15.99 5.86 13.29
CA GLY A 205 17.06 6.07 14.28
C GLY A 205 17.46 7.55 14.39
N ASP A 206 17.52 8.12 15.60
CA ASP A 206 18.01 9.47 15.96
C ASP A 206 17.82 10.62 14.94
N PHE A 207 16.74 10.64 14.15
CA PHE A 207 16.45 11.70 13.18
C PHE A 207 15.26 12.55 13.61
N SER A 208 15.18 12.89 14.90
CA SER A 208 14.36 14.01 15.36
C SER A 208 14.95 15.29 14.78
N ASP A 209 14.49 15.64 13.59
CA ASP A 209 13.88 16.93 13.25
C ASP A 209 13.77 16.95 11.73
N ILE A 210 12.57 16.73 11.24
CA ILE A 210 12.26 16.91 9.82
C ILE A 210 12.20 18.41 9.55
N VAL A 211 12.82 18.85 8.46
CA VAL A 211 12.79 20.25 8.04
C VAL A 211 11.51 20.53 7.22
N GLY A 212 10.50 21.13 7.85
CA GLY A 212 9.31 21.75 7.22
C GLY A 212 8.12 21.82 8.18
N SER A 213 7.51 22.96 8.54
CA SER A 213 7.19 24.23 7.87
C SER A 213 8.07 25.45 8.17
N GLU A 214 9.04 25.34 9.09
CA GLU A 214 9.94 26.46 9.42
C GLU A 214 11.03 26.70 8.34
N GLY A 215 11.22 25.68 7.49
CA GLY A 215 12.20 25.63 6.40
C GLY A 215 13.61 25.32 6.90
N VAL A 216 14.58 25.20 5.99
CA VAL A 216 16.03 25.10 6.33
C VAL A 216 16.60 26.41 6.92
N GLY A 217 15.76 27.23 7.55
CA GLY A 217 16.07 28.60 7.94
C GLY A 217 16.37 29.49 6.72
N THR A 218 17.30 30.43 6.89
CA THR A 218 17.73 31.38 5.85
C THR A 218 18.93 30.90 5.04
N GLY A 219 19.43 29.68 5.30
CA GLY A 219 20.62 29.13 4.65
C GLY A 219 20.34 28.39 3.34
N VAL A 220 21.40 28.18 2.56
CA VAL A 220 21.43 27.25 1.42
C VAL A 220 22.24 26.03 1.83
N TRP A 221 21.61 24.87 1.81
CA TRP A 221 22.17 23.64 2.38
C TRP A 221 22.35 22.57 1.34
N GLU A 222 23.44 21.80 1.46
CA GLU A 222 23.67 20.65 0.59
C GLU A 222 22.87 19.44 1.05
N GLY A 223 22.16 18.80 0.12
CA GLY A 223 21.30 17.65 0.40
C GLY A 223 21.40 16.56 -0.67
N ILE A 224 21.00 15.35 -0.28
CA ILE A 224 20.96 14.15 -1.13
C ILE A 224 19.50 13.75 -1.35
N ILE A 225 19.10 13.48 -2.59
CA ILE A 225 17.74 13.01 -2.92
C ILE A 225 17.53 11.58 -2.40
N GLU A 226 16.48 11.36 -1.62
CA GLU A 226 16.08 10.04 -1.13
C GLU A 226 14.91 9.46 -1.94
N THR A 227 13.92 10.30 -2.29
CA THR A 227 12.89 9.97 -3.27
C THR A 227 12.31 11.24 -3.89
N TYR A 228 11.59 11.10 -5.00
CA TYR A 228 10.98 12.21 -5.71
C TYR A 228 9.76 11.77 -6.53
N THR A 229 8.95 12.74 -6.94
CA THR A 229 7.95 12.58 -7.99
C THR A 229 7.78 13.90 -8.73
N VAL A 230 7.21 13.84 -9.93
CA VAL A 230 6.94 15.02 -10.75
C VAL A 230 5.50 14.93 -11.24
N GLN A 231 4.70 15.95 -10.92
CA GLN A 231 3.35 16.11 -11.46
C GLN A 231 3.44 16.67 -12.89
N PHE A 232 2.64 16.10 -13.79
CA PHE A 232 2.56 16.50 -15.19
C PHE A 232 1.28 17.27 -15.49
N SER A 233 1.36 18.15 -16.48
CA SER A 233 0.20 18.84 -17.05
C SER A 233 -0.63 17.90 -17.94
N ARG A 234 -1.83 18.37 -18.34
CA ARG A 234 -2.68 17.65 -19.31
C ARG A 234 -2.05 17.52 -20.70
N THR A 235 -1.09 18.38 -21.04
CA THR A 235 -0.33 18.33 -22.29
C THR A 235 0.92 17.46 -22.18
N ASN A 236 1.07 16.71 -21.08
CA ASN A 236 2.20 15.82 -20.81
C ASN A 236 3.55 16.54 -20.59
N GLU A 237 3.52 17.78 -20.10
CA GLU A 237 4.72 18.53 -19.70
C GLU A 237 4.97 18.40 -18.18
N PRO A 238 6.23 18.25 -17.74
CA PRO A 238 6.58 18.37 -16.32
C PRO A 238 6.11 19.72 -15.75
N GLY A 239 5.40 19.69 -14.61
CA GLY A 239 4.84 20.89 -13.98
C GLY A 239 5.47 21.21 -12.64
N ILE A 240 5.28 20.34 -11.64
CA ILE A 240 5.78 20.55 -10.28
C ILE A 240 6.55 19.31 -9.84
N GLY A 241 7.79 19.51 -9.42
CA GLY A 241 8.60 18.46 -8.80
C GLY A 241 8.51 18.49 -7.28
N PHE A 242 8.53 17.30 -6.68
CA PHE A 242 8.52 17.09 -5.24
C PHE A 242 9.71 16.20 -4.88
N ILE A 243 10.47 16.63 -3.88
CA ILE A 243 11.67 15.92 -3.41
C ILE A 243 11.54 15.68 -1.92
N VAL A 244 11.88 14.46 -1.52
CA VAL A 244 12.31 14.16 -0.16
C VAL A 244 13.80 13.86 -0.21
N GLY A 245 14.56 14.55 0.61
CA GLY A 245 16.01 14.37 0.69
C GLY A 245 16.53 14.45 2.10
N ARG A 246 17.85 14.30 2.24
CA ARG A 246 18.56 14.40 3.52
C ARG A 246 19.66 15.45 3.44
N LEU A 247 19.75 16.30 4.46
CA LEU A 247 20.86 17.23 4.58
C LEU A 247 22.16 16.46 4.81
N LYS A 248 23.23 16.79 4.07
CA LYS A 248 24.50 16.06 4.19
C LYS A 248 25.19 16.25 5.54
N GLN A 249 25.01 17.41 6.17
CA GLN A 249 25.67 17.74 7.42
C GLN A 249 24.99 17.08 8.64
N THR A 250 23.66 17.06 8.67
CA THR A 250 22.90 16.61 9.84
C THR A 250 22.19 15.26 9.64
N GLY A 251 22.05 14.78 8.41
CA GLY A 251 21.26 13.59 8.07
C GLY A 251 19.74 13.79 8.18
N GLN A 252 19.30 14.97 8.65
CA GLN A 252 17.88 15.33 8.79
C GLN A 252 17.18 15.34 7.44
N ARG A 253 15.95 14.87 7.44
CA ARG A 253 15.13 14.77 6.23
C ARG A 253 14.46 16.12 5.94
N PHE A 254 14.40 16.51 4.68
CA PHE A 254 13.68 17.69 4.21
C PHE A 254 12.67 17.32 3.12
N VAL A 255 11.61 18.11 3.01
CA VAL A 255 10.69 18.09 1.87
C VAL A 255 10.82 19.41 1.10
N ALA A 256 10.88 19.34 -0.22
CA ALA A 256 11.06 20.51 -1.08
C ALA A 256 10.30 20.38 -2.40
N ASN A 257 9.91 21.52 -2.96
CA ASN A 257 9.56 21.60 -4.37
C ASN A 257 10.82 21.82 -5.21
N VAL A 258 10.77 21.45 -6.48
CA VAL A 258 11.84 21.82 -7.41
C VAL A 258 11.81 23.33 -7.68
N GLY A 259 12.96 23.97 -7.56
CA GLY A 259 13.10 25.43 -7.61
C GLY A 259 13.39 26.02 -9.00
N ASP A 260 13.71 25.18 -9.98
CA ASP A 260 14.07 25.63 -11.32
C ASP A 260 13.75 24.60 -12.42
N GLU A 261 13.59 25.08 -13.66
CA GLU A 261 13.17 24.28 -14.81
C GLU A 261 14.22 23.22 -15.20
N LYS A 262 15.52 23.52 -15.05
CA LYS A 262 16.60 22.60 -15.41
C LYS A 262 16.59 21.39 -14.50
N THR A 263 16.46 21.62 -13.20
CA THR A 263 16.28 20.56 -12.19
C THR A 263 15.00 19.77 -12.48
N LEU A 264 13.88 20.44 -12.79
CA LEU A 264 12.60 19.77 -13.05
C LEU A 264 12.69 18.78 -14.21
N ARG A 265 13.30 19.19 -15.32
CA ARG A 265 13.54 18.35 -16.49
C ARG A 265 14.46 17.18 -16.20
N SER A 266 15.48 17.39 -15.36
CA SER A 266 16.42 16.32 -15.03
C SER A 266 15.83 15.19 -14.17
N LEU A 267 14.71 15.44 -13.47
CA LEU A 267 14.02 14.41 -12.69
C LEU A 267 13.21 13.43 -13.56
N VAL A 268 12.89 13.79 -14.81
CA VAL A 268 12.09 12.94 -15.69
C VAL A 268 12.99 12.30 -16.74
N LYS A 269 12.62 11.10 -17.21
CA LYS A 269 13.46 10.17 -18.00
C LYS A 269 13.88 10.68 -19.39
N GLU A 270 13.73 11.96 -19.72
CA GLU A 270 14.42 12.56 -20.88
C GLU A 270 15.94 12.43 -20.77
N THR A 271 16.49 12.30 -19.55
CA THR A 271 17.95 12.20 -19.30
C THR A 271 18.49 10.77 -19.20
N GLY A 272 17.65 9.78 -18.90
CA GLY A 272 18.07 8.38 -18.68
C GLY A 272 18.91 8.12 -17.42
N GLU A 273 19.20 9.15 -16.62
CA GLU A 273 20.03 9.04 -15.42
C GLU A 273 19.19 8.87 -14.15
N GLU A 274 19.60 7.97 -13.26
CA GLU A 274 19.04 7.87 -11.92
C GLU A 274 19.39 9.14 -11.12
N VAL A 275 18.42 9.67 -10.37
CA VAL A 275 18.55 10.91 -9.59
C VAL A 275 18.51 10.65 -8.08
N ILE A 276 18.01 9.50 -7.64
CA ILE A 276 18.13 9.06 -6.25
C ILE A 276 19.62 8.97 -5.89
N GLY A 277 20.00 9.54 -4.76
CA GLY A 277 21.38 9.62 -4.30
C GLY A 277 22.20 10.79 -4.87
N LYS A 278 21.69 11.56 -5.84
CA LYS A 278 22.38 12.76 -6.33
C LYS A 278 22.34 13.88 -5.30
N CYS A 279 23.43 14.65 -5.24
CA CYS A 279 23.56 15.84 -4.41
C CYS A 279 22.96 17.05 -5.11
N GLY A 280 22.40 17.97 -4.33
CA GLY A 280 21.96 19.29 -4.77
C GLY A 280 21.84 20.23 -3.58
N TRP A 281 21.13 21.33 -3.78
CA TRP A 281 21.00 22.40 -2.81
C TRP A 281 19.54 22.61 -2.47
N VAL A 282 19.25 22.76 -1.17
CA VAL A 282 17.93 23.11 -0.64
C VAL A 282 17.99 24.47 0.05
N TRP A 283 17.01 25.32 -0.23
CA TRP A 283 16.89 26.67 0.34
C TRP A 283 15.43 27.03 0.56
N LYS A 284 15.16 28.03 1.40
CA LYS A 284 13.80 28.54 1.61
C LYS A 284 13.35 29.43 0.45
N GLU A 285 12.11 29.27 0.02
CA GLU A 285 11.49 30.16 -0.98
C GLU A 285 11.46 31.61 -0.49
N GLU A 286 11.82 32.54 -1.37
CA GLU A 286 11.80 33.97 -1.07
C GLU A 286 10.37 34.43 -0.77
N ASN A 287 10.14 35.02 0.40
CA ASN A 287 8.82 35.42 0.90
C ASN A 287 7.78 34.28 0.97
N GLY A 288 8.24 33.02 0.93
CA GLY A 288 7.40 31.83 0.96
C GLY A 288 7.60 30.97 2.21
N THR A 289 6.81 29.90 2.29
CA THR A 289 6.86 28.90 3.37
C THR A 289 7.46 27.57 2.91
N ARG A 290 7.81 27.45 1.63
CA ARG A 290 8.28 26.21 1.01
C ARG A 290 9.80 26.13 1.02
N ASN A 291 10.33 24.91 1.06
CA ASN A 291 11.70 24.66 0.64
C ASN A 291 11.72 24.43 -0.87
N LEU A 292 12.77 24.89 -1.52
CA LEU A 292 13.08 24.67 -2.91
C LEU A 292 14.37 23.85 -3.04
N PHE A 293 14.45 23.02 -4.06
CA PHE A 293 15.63 22.21 -4.38
C PHE A 293 16.08 22.43 -5.82
N GLY A 294 17.39 22.49 -6.03
CA GLY A 294 18.03 22.60 -7.34
C GLY A 294 19.38 21.88 -7.38
N PHE A 295 19.76 21.34 -8.54
CA PHE A 295 21.08 20.72 -8.71
C PHE A 295 22.22 21.75 -8.74
N GLU A 296 21.92 22.98 -9.17
CA GLU A 296 22.87 24.08 -9.15
C GLU A 296 22.70 24.91 -7.88
N LYS A 297 23.82 25.33 -7.31
CA LYS A 297 23.80 26.26 -6.18
C LYS A 297 23.26 27.59 -6.70
N LYS A 298 22.15 28.06 -6.16
CA LYS A 298 21.62 29.39 -6.48
C LYS A 298 22.71 30.42 -6.13
N ALA A 299 23.30 31.04 -7.15
CA ALA A 299 24.31 32.08 -6.95
C ALA A 299 23.59 33.34 -6.43
N ASN A 300 23.92 33.75 -5.21
CA ASN A 300 23.39 34.94 -4.52
C ASN A 300 21.88 34.92 -4.25
N LEU A 301 21.53 34.50 -3.02
CA LEU A 301 20.37 35.00 -2.28
C LEU A 301 20.91 35.92 -1.18
#